data_AF-A0A1V6H7D0-F1
#
_entry.id   AF-A0A1V6H7D0-F1
#
_cell.length_a   1.000
_cell.length_b   1.000
_cell.length_c   1.000
_cell.angle_alpha   90.00
_cell.angle_beta   90.00
_cell.angle_gamma   90.00
#
_symmetry.space_group_name_H-M   'P 1'
#
loop_
_entity.id
_entity.type
_entity.pdbx_description
1 polymer ?
#
loop_
_entity_poly.entity_id
_entity_poly.type
_entity_poly.pdbx_seq_one_letter_code
_entity_poly.pdbx_strand_id
1 'polypeptide(L)'
;MVDRHTFTTIPKRVALESMTHPRMGMRLGLSLGFDPFVTTWIMLDLDQIGEFNTFGAGLEIKLWEMARVSASLYTRGFTTPPAFVKPERTLGSLTASVRFLEYCEVFASYFRDLTFSTTEVGNWSPSDSFMLGVRVGFQVPIVTEDDQQPEKP
;
A
#
# COMPACT_ATOMS: atom_id res chain seq x y z
N MET A 1 5.09 3.29 10.20
CA MET A 1 5.54 4.70 10.28
C MET A 1 4.97 5.28 11.57
N VAL A 2 5.80 5.69 12.54
CA VAL A 2 5.32 6.59 13.62
C VAL A 2 4.98 7.91 12.93
N ASP A 3 3.78 8.40 13.18
CA ASP A 3 3.23 9.52 12.44
C ASP A 3 4.07 10.79 12.66
N ARG A 4 4.30 11.54 11.58
CA ARG A 4 5.12 12.78 11.56
C ARG A 4 4.67 13.80 12.61
N HIS A 5 3.45 13.66 13.09
CA HIS A 5 2.77 14.56 14.01
C HIS A 5 2.99 14.25 15.49
N THR A 6 3.59 13.10 15.85
CA THR A 6 3.88 12.75 17.25
C THR A 6 5.14 13.46 17.79
N PHE A 7 5.96 14.06 16.91
CA PHE A 7 7.24 14.70 17.26
C PHE A 7 7.24 16.21 17.01
N THR A 8 6.18 16.91 17.44
CA THR A 8 6.08 18.37 17.27
C THR A 8 7.15 19.14 18.04
N THR A 9 7.70 18.55 19.11
CA THR A 9 8.67 19.19 20.03
C THR A 9 10.04 18.53 20.06
N ILE A 10 10.22 17.35 19.44
CA ILE A 10 11.46 16.58 19.48
C ILE A 10 12.10 16.57 18.08
N PRO A 11 13.41 16.91 17.94
CA PRO A 11 14.10 16.82 16.66
C PRO A 11 13.98 15.41 16.06
N LYS A 12 13.58 15.32 14.78
CA LYS A 12 13.35 14.07 14.04
C LYS A 12 14.49 13.04 14.18
N ARG A 13 15.73 13.53 14.32
CA ARG A 13 16.93 12.71 14.55
C ARG A 13 16.92 11.99 15.90
N VAL A 14 16.53 12.67 16.97
CA VAL A 14 16.46 12.08 18.33
C VAL A 14 15.31 11.08 18.42
N ALA A 15 14.19 11.35 17.72
CA ALA A 15 13.11 10.39 17.57
C ALA A 15 13.57 9.12 16.83
N LEU A 16 14.31 9.26 15.73
CA LEU A 16 14.91 8.14 14.99
C LEU A 16 15.91 7.36 15.85
N GLU A 17 16.76 8.06 16.61
CA GLU A 17 17.73 7.45 17.53
C GLU A 17 17.03 6.70 18.68
N SER A 18 15.89 7.18 19.19
CA SER A 18 15.07 6.45 20.17
C SER A 18 14.34 5.22 19.61
N MET A 19 14.23 5.13 18.28
CA MET A 19 13.62 4.00 17.55
C MET A 19 14.65 2.94 17.11
N THR A 20 15.92 3.04 17.54
CA THR A 20 17.04 2.16 17.13
C THR A 20 17.01 0.74 17.69
N HIS A 21 15.96 0.33 18.39
CA HIS A 21 15.76 -1.11 18.60
C HIS A 21 15.50 -1.74 17.23
N PRO A 22 16.23 -2.80 16.84
CA PRO A 22 16.02 -3.46 15.56
C PRO A 22 14.59 -3.99 15.52
N ARG A 23 13.72 -3.28 14.80
CA ARG A 23 12.32 -3.65 14.60
C ARG A 23 12.29 -4.70 13.50
N MET A 24 12.08 -5.95 13.89
CA MET A 24 11.85 -7.04 12.95
C MET A 24 10.35 -7.14 12.65
N GLY A 25 10.03 -7.30 11.38
CA GLY A 25 8.65 -7.49 10.94
C GLY A 25 8.58 -8.53 9.83
N MET A 26 7.40 -9.06 9.60
CA MET A 26 7.10 -10.04 8.58
C MET A 26 5.88 -9.58 7.78
N ARG A 27 5.98 -9.63 6.46
CA ARG A 27 4.84 -9.45 5.54
C ARG A 27 4.45 -10.79 4.98
N LEU A 28 3.19 -11.17 5.17
CA LEU A 28 2.57 -12.33 4.54
C LEU A 28 1.50 -11.85 3.58
N GLY A 29 1.49 -12.39 2.36
CA GLY A 29 0.52 -12.02 1.34
C GLY A 29 0.03 -13.25 0.58
N LEU A 30 -1.25 -13.24 0.24
CA LEU A 30 -1.86 -14.24 -0.62
C LEU A 30 -2.70 -13.53 -1.68
N SER A 31 -2.53 -13.91 -2.94
CA SER A 31 -3.29 -13.39 -4.06
C SER A 31 -3.88 -14.53 -4.88
N LEU A 32 -5.15 -14.39 -5.24
CA LEU A 32 -5.86 -15.29 -6.14
C LEU A 32 -6.27 -14.51 -7.39
N GLY A 33 -5.73 -14.91 -8.53
CA GLY A 33 -6.10 -14.38 -9.83
C GLY A 33 -7.08 -15.31 -10.54
N PHE A 34 -8.27 -14.81 -10.82
CA PHE A 34 -9.24 -15.39 -11.74
C PHE A 34 -9.10 -14.68 -13.08
N ASP A 35 -8.10 -15.11 -13.85
CA ASP A 35 -7.78 -14.54 -15.14
C ASP A 35 -8.96 -14.75 -16.12
N PRO A 36 -9.31 -13.76 -16.98
CA PRO A 36 -8.69 -12.44 -17.16
C PRO A 36 -9.30 -11.28 -16.35
N PHE A 37 -10.22 -11.53 -15.42
CA PHE A 37 -11.15 -10.48 -14.97
C PHE A 37 -10.92 -9.98 -13.56
N VAL A 38 -10.57 -10.86 -12.62
CA VAL A 38 -10.63 -10.52 -11.20
C VAL A 38 -9.39 -11.03 -10.49
N THR A 39 -8.73 -10.16 -9.74
CA THR A 39 -7.68 -10.55 -8.80
C THR A 39 -8.08 -10.10 -7.41
N THR A 40 -8.06 -11.01 -6.44
CA THR A 40 -8.26 -10.67 -5.04
C THR A 40 -6.98 -10.95 -4.27
N TRP A 41 -6.70 -10.16 -3.25
CA TRP A 41 -5.53 -10.34 -2.42
C TRP A 41 -5.81 -9.98 -0.97
N ILE A 42 -5.05 -10.62 -0.10
CA ILE A 42 -4.96 -10.30 1.32
C ILE A 42 -3.49 -10.16 1.71
N MET A 43 -3.22 -9.27 2.65
CA MET A 43 -1.89 -8.95 3.13
C MET A 43 -1.94 -8.74 4.63
N LEU A 44 -0.93 -9.24 5.32
CA LEU A 44 -0.75 -9.07 6.75
C LEU A 44 0.69 -8.68 7.01
N ASP A 45 0.86 -7.47 7.53
CA ASP A 45 2.12 -6.98 8.07
C ASP A 45 2.11 -7.16 9.58
N LEU A 46 3.07 -7.93 10.08
CA LEU A 46 3.30 -8.16 11.50
C LEU A 46 4.60 -7.48 11.91
N ASP A 47 4.53 -6.66 12.93
CA ASP A 47 5.67 -6.05 13.60
C ASP A 47 5.88 -6.71 14.96
N GLN A 48 7.14 -6.87 15.39
CA GLN A 48 7.49 -7.55 16.63
C GLN A 48 6.85 -6.92 17.88
N ILE A 49 6.61 -5.61 17.87
CA ILE A 49 6.01 -4.85 18.98
C ILE A 49 4.49 -4.68 18.77
N GLY A 50 3.98 -5.04 17.60
CA GLY A 50 2.55 -5.00 17.26
C GLY A 50 1.98 -3.61 16.95
N GLU A 51 2.76 -2.54 17.18
CA GLU A 51 2.37 -1.14 16.94
C GLU A 51 2.12 -0.82 15.46
N PHE A 52 2.73 -1.58 14.54
CA PHE A 52 2.62 -1.36 13.09
C PHE A 52 1.90 -2.49 12.36
N ASN A 53 1.21 -3.36 13.10
CA ASN A 53 0.44 -4.42 12.49
C ASN A 53 -0.61 -3.83 11.55
N THR A 54 -0.57 -4.29 10.30
CA THR A 54 -1.47 -3.81 9.24
C THR A 54 -2.06 -5.01 8.53
N PHE A 55 -3.36 -4.95 8.27
CA PHE A 55 -4.03 -5.94 7.43
C PHE A 55 -4.62 -5.23 6.23
N GLY A 56 -4.36 -5.76 5.05
CA GLY A 56 -4.86 -5.28 3.79
C GLY A 56 -5.70 -6.36 3.11
N ALA A 57 -6.80 -5.97 2.51
CA ALA A 57 -7.51 -6.80 1.56
C ALA A 57 -7.87 -5.95 0.34
N GLY A 58 -7.83 -6.53 -0.84
CA GLY A 58 -8.18 -5.80 -2.04
C GLY A 58 -8.71 -6.69 -3.15
N LEU A 59 -9.43 -6.03 -4.05
CA LEU A 59 -10.05 -6.57 -5.23
C LEU A 59 -9.65 -5.69 -6.40
N GLU A 60 -9.08 -6.28 -7.43
CA GLU A 60 -8.81 -5.66 -8.72
C GLU A 60 -9.73 -6.32 -9.76
N ILE A 61 -10.47 -5.49 -10.49
CA ILE A 61 -11.33 -5.89 -11.59
C ILE A 61 -10.76 -5.27 -12.85
N LYS A 62 -10.39 -6.12 -13.80
CA LYS A 62 -10.02 -5.73 -15.16
C LYS A 62 -11.29 -5.74 -16.00
N LEU A 63 -11.73 -4.57 -16.44
CA LEU A 63 -12.95 -4.41 -17.23
C LEU A 63 -12.69 -4.71 -18.71
N TRP A 64 -11.54 -4.23 -19.22
CA TRP A 64 -11.05 -4.44 -20.58
C TRP A 64 -9.52 -4.60 -20.55
N GLU A 65 -8.89 -4.82 -21.70
CA GLU A 65 -7.42 -4.85 -21.79
C GLU A 65 -6.76 -3.59 -21.22
N MET A 66 -7.47 -2.47 -21.29
CA MET A 66 -6.96 -1.14 -20.98
C MET A 66 -7.48 -0.56 -19.66
N ALA A 67 -8.58 -1.07 -19.08
CA ALA A 67 -9.25 -0.44 -17.93
C ALA A 67 -9.25 -1.35 -16.70
N ARG A 68 -8.96 -0.75 -15.55
CA ARG A 68 -8.90 -1.45 -14.25
C ARG A 68 -9.56 -0.63 -13.16
N VAL A 69 -10.20 -1.33 -12.24
CA VAL A 69 -10.76 -0.77 -11.01
C VAL A 69 -10.24 -1.60 -9.86
N SER A 70 -9.64 -0.96 -8.87
CA SER A 70 -9.16 -1.60 -7.65
C SER A 70 -9.86 -0.98 -6.45
N ALA A 71 -10.42 -1.83 -5.60
CA ALA A 71 -10.90 -1.45 -4.28
C ALA A 71 -10.04 -2.15 -3.24
N SER A 72 -9.62 -1.44 -2.20
CA SER A 72 -8.90 -2.07 -1.09
C SER A 72 -9.23 -1.44 0.25
N LEU A 73 -9.08 -2.24 1.28
CA LEU A 73 -9.28 -1.88 2.67
C LEU A 73 -7.98 -2.18 3.41
N TYR A 74 -7.52 -1.21 4.18
CA TYR A 74 -6.37 -1.35 5.06
C TYR A 74 -6.78 -1.03 6.48
N THR A 75 -6.52 -1.95 7.40
CA THR A 75 -6.73 -1.76 8.83
C THR A 75 -5.39 -1.74 9.55
N ARG A 76 -5.26 -0.87 10.56
CA ARG A 76 -4.06 -0.78 11.41
C ARG A 76 -4.43 -0.72 12.89
N GLY A 77 -3.43 -0.93 13.74
CA GLY A 77 -3.55 -0.74 15.19
C GLY A 77 -4.19 -1.93 15.91
N PHE A 78 -3.81 -3.15 15.54
CA PHE A 78 -4.19 -4.35 16.27
C PHE A 78 -2.94 -4.98 16.89
N THR A 79 -2.77 -4.80 18.19
CA THR A 79 -1.64 -5.34 18.96
C THR A 79 -1.87 -6.79 19.41
N THR A 80 -3.12 -7.25 19.41
CA THR A 80 -3.51 -8.61 19.80
C THR A 80 -4.51 -9.22 18.81
N PRO A 81 -4.60 -10.56 18.67
CA PRO A 81 -5.57 -11.19 17.77
C PRO A 81 -7.03 -10.76 18.01
N PRO A 82 -7.51 -10.59 19.26
CA PRO A 82 -8.87 -10.07 19.50
C PRO A 82 -9.05 -8.60 19.10
N ALA A 83 -7.98 -7.80 19.04
CA ALA A 83 -8.05 -6.40 18.58
C ALA A 83 -8.31 -6.28 17.07
N PHE A 84 -8.18 -7.38 16.31
CA PHE A 84 -8.44 -7.39 14.87
C PHE A 84 -9.88 -6.98 14.51
N VAL A 85 -10.86 -7.29 15.38
CA VAL A 85 -12.27 -6.90 15.17
C VAL A 85 -12.58 -5.46 15.56
N LYS A 86 -11.63 -4.74 16.17
CA LYS A 86 -11.74 -3.33 16.56
C LYS A 86 -10.44 -2.58 16.21
N PRO A 87 -10.12 -2.45 14.92
CA PRO A 87 -8.91 -1.75 14.51
C PRO A 87 -8.98 -0.28 14.91
N GLU A 88 -7.84 0.31 15.25
CA GLU A 88 -7.74 1.74 15.55
C GLU A 88 -8.09 2.61 14.35
N ARG A 89 -7.76 2.14 13.14
CA ARG A 89 -8.08 2.86 11.90
C ARG A 89 -8.30 1.90 10.75
N THR A 90 -9.32 2.20 9.96
CA THR A 90 -9.64 1.52 8.70
C THR A 90 -9.68 2.54 7.57
N LEU A 91 -8.80 2.37 6.58
CA LEU A 91 -8.75 3.16 5.36
C LEU A 91 -9.37 2.34 4.21
N GLY A 92 -10.39 2.90 3.57
CA GLY A 92 -10.86 2.43 2.27
C GLY A 92 -10.19 3.19 1.15
N SER A 93 -9.86 2.48 0.07
CA SER A 93 -9.42 3.12 -1.17
C SER A 93 -10.14 2.52 -2.37
N LEU A 94 -10.44 3.39 -3.32
CA LEU A 94 -10.97 3.04 -4.63
C LEU A 94 -10.10 3.72 -5.67
N THR A 95 -9.53 2.95 -6.57
CA THR A 95 -8.74 3.45 -7.69
C THR A 95 -9.34 2.95 -8.99
N ALA A 96 -9.49 3.84 -9.96
CA ALA A 96 -9.85 3.49 -11.32
C ALA A 96 -8.76 3.99 -12.24
N SER A 97 -8.39 3.20 -13.25
CA SER A 97 -7.41 3.60 -14.23
C SER A 97 -7.74 3.09 -15.62
N VAL A 98 -7.30 3.87 -16.61
CA VAL A 98 -7.48 3.56 -18.03
C VAL A 98 -6.16 3.86 -18.74
N ARG A 99 -5.63 2.82 -19.38
CA ARG A 99 -4.52 2.90 -20.32
C ARG A 99 -5.05 3.41 -21.65
N PHE A 100 -4.40 4.41 -22.24
CA PHE A 100 -4.80 4.96 -23.55
C PHE A 100 -3.67 4.87 -24.59
N LEU A 101 -2.43 4.74 -24.13
CA LEU A 101 -1.27 4.35 -24.94
C LEU A 101 -0.56 3.20 -24.22
N GLU A 102 0.26 2.44 -24.93
CA GLU A 102 1.00 1.29 -24.38
C GLU A 102 1.72 1.63 -23.06
N TYR A 103 2.22 2.87 -22.96
CA TYR A 103 2.99 3.37 -21.82
C TYR A 103 2.26 4.41 -20.96
N CYS A 104 1.06 4.87 -21.33
CA CYS A 104 0.37 5.96 -20.64
C CYS A 104 -0.97 5.51 -20.05
N GLU A 105 -1.15 5.81 -18.77
CA GLU A 105 -2.32 5.44 -17.98
C GLU A 105 -2.82 6.66 -17.20
N VAL A 106 -4.10 7.00 -17.34
CA VAL A 106 -4.75 7.97 -16.45
C VAL A 106 -5.35 7.20 -15.29
N PHE A 107 -5.17 7.71 -14.07
CA PHE A 107 -5.76 7.11 -12.88
C PHE A 107 -6.42 8.17 -12.00
N ALA A 108 -7.48 7.74 -11.32
CA ALA A 108 -8.13 8.46 -10.25
C ALA A 108 -8.19 7.56 -9.02
N SER A 109 -7.78 8.08 -7.87
CA SER A 109 -7.79 7.36 -6.59
C SER A 109 -8.51 8.19 -5.55
N TYR A 110 -9.43 7.56 -4.84
CA TYR A 110 -10.12 8.12 -3.69
C TYR A 110 -9.79 7.28 -2.46
N PHE A 111 -9.42 7.95 -1.39
CA PHE A 111 -9.08 7.36 -0.10
C PHE A 111 -9.97 7.98 0.96
N ARG A 112 -10.47 7.15 1.88
CA ARG A 112 -11.34 7.59 2.97
C ARG A 112 -11.11 6.77 4.22
N ASP A 113 -11.05 7.44 5.35
CA ASP A 113 -11.12 6.78 6.65
C ASP A 113 -12.56 6.35 6.95
N LEU A 114 -12.77 5.04 7.12
CA LEU A 114 -14.08 4.42 7.39
C LEU A 114 -14.32 4.22 8.88
N THR A 115 -13.26 3.99 9.65
CA THR A 115 -13.34 3.84 11.11
C THR A 115 -12.08 4.42 11.73
N PHE A 116 -12.24 5.11 12.86
CA PHE A 116 -11.15 5.61 13.69
C PHE A 116 -11.55 5.47 15.17
N SER A 117 -10.66 4.95 16.00
CA SER A 117 -10.85 4.92 17.46
C SER A 117 -10.33 6.22 18.06
N THR A 118 -11.13 6.86 18.92
CA THR A 118 -10.77 8.12 19.61
C THR A 118 -9.96 7.89 20.88
N THR A 119 -9.49 6.67 21.15
CA THR A 119 -9.01 6.28 22.48
C THR A 119 -7.53 6.51 22.78
N GLU A 120 -6.66 6.83 21.81
CA GLU A 120 -5.26 7.18 22.12
C GLU A 120 -4.70 8.37 21.32
N VAL A 121 -4.11 9.30 22.09
CA VAL A 121 -3.18 10.41 21.78
C VAL A 121 -3.12 10.87 20.32
N GLY A 122 -4.10 11.69 19.93
CA GLY A 122 -4.09 12.43 18.67
C GLY A 122 -5.50 12.63 18.17
N ASN A 123 -5.90 13.89 17.93
CA ASN A 123 -7.17 14.18 17.25
C ASN A 123 -7.04 13.81 15.76
N TRP A 124 -7.21 12.53 15.44
CA TRP A 124 -7.33 12.05 14.08
C TRP A 124 -8.70 12.46 13.54
N SER A 125 -8.73 13.47 12.68
CA SER A 125 -9.95 13.82 11.95
C SER A 125 -10.08 12.86 10.77
N PRO A 126 -11.27 12.29 10.51
CA PRO A 126 -11.49 11.52 9.30
C PRO A 126 -11.12 12.37 8.09
N SER A 127 -10.23 11.83 7.25
CA SER A 127 -9.76 12.52 6.06
C SER A 127 -10.22 11.77 4.83
N ASP A 128 -10.74 12.55 3.89
CA ASP A 128 -10.96 12.13 2.53
C ASP A 128 -9.84 12.71 1.67
N SER A 129 -9.30 11.92 0.75
CA SER A 129 -8.27 12.37 -0.17
C SER A 129 -8.58 11.87 -1.56
N PHE A 130 -8.47 12.76 -2.53
CA PHE A 130 -8.64 12.45 -3.94
C PHE A 130 -7.37 12.80 -4.70
N MET A 131 -6.94 11.88 -5.56
CA MET A 131 -5.79 12.05 -6.43
C MET A 131 -6.20 11.71 -7.86
N LEU A 132 -5.86 12.59 -8.78
CA LEU A 132 -5.97 12.36 -10.22
C LEU A 132 -4.58 12.54 -10.81
N GLY A 133 -4.16 11.63 -11.68
CA GLY A 133 -2.83 11.71 -12.26
C GLY A 133 -2.69 10.91 -13.54
N VAL A 134 -1.53 11.09 -14.18
CA VAL A 134 -1.09 10.33 -15.33
C VAL A 134 0.16 9.57 -14.93
N ARG A 135 0.19 8.27 -15.21
CA ARG A 135 1.36 7.41 -15.04
C ARG A 135 1.93 7.11 -16.42
N VAL A 136 3.24 7.30 -16.55
CA VAL A 136 3.99 6.94 -17.76
C VAL A 136 5.03 5.90 -17.37
N GLY A 137 4.93 4.71 -17.96
CA GLY A 137 5.86 3.61 -17.72
C GLY A 137 6.90 3.54 -18.83
N PHE A 138 8.18 3.71 -18.51
CA PHE A 138 9.26 3.45 -19.45
C PHE A 138 9.74 2.01 -19.25
N GLN A 139 9.59 1.17 -20.27
CA GLN A 139 10.30 -0.11 -20.29
C GLN A 139 11.73 0.16 -20.74
N VAL A 140 12.68 0.07 -19.80
CA VAL A 140 14.09 0.02 -20.14
C VAL A 140 14.38 -1.41 -20.62
N PRO A 141 14.82 -1.63 -21.86
CA PRO A 141 15.25 -2.96 -22.27
C PRO A 141 16.42 -3.37 -21.39
N ILE A 142 16.26 -4.48 -20.67
CA ILE A 142 17.38 -5.14 -20.00
C ILE A 142 18.21 -5.74 -21.12
N VAL A 143 19.29 -5.06 -21.49
CA VAL A 143 20.32 -5.64 -22.36
C VAL A 143 21.03 -6.68 -21.51
N THR A 144 20.65 -7.95 -21.70
CA THR A 144 21.39 -9.08 -21.13
C THR A 144 22.69 -9.20 -21.93
N GLU A 145 23.85 -9.24 -21.26
CA GLU A 145 25.19 -9.28 -21.88
C GLU A 145 25.45 -10.52 -22.78
N ASP A 146 24.52 -11.47 -22.88
CA ASP A 146 24.65 -12.66 -23.73
C ASP A 146 24.53 -12.38 -25.24
N ASP A 147 24.07 -11.20 -25.66
CA ASP A 147 24.04 -10.82 -27.09
C ASP A 147 25.41 -10.37 -27.65
N GLN A 148 26.47 -10.43 -26.83
CA GLN A 148 27.85 -10.19 -27.27
C GLN A 148 28.65 -11.51 -27.45
N GLN A 149 28.13 -12.47 -28.20
CA GLN A 149 29.02 -13.47 -28.81
C GLN A 149 29.56 -12.90 -30.14
N PRO A 150 30.87 -12.64 -30.27
CA PRO A 150 31.44 -12.32 -31.56
C PRO A 150 31.34 -13.56 -32.45
N GLU A 151 30.72 -13.41 -33.63
CA GLU A 151 30.87 -14.36 -34.72
C GLU A 151 32.36 -14.65 -34.89
N LYS A 152 32.77 -15.89 -34.59
CA LYS A 152 34.13 -16.34 -34.89
C LYS A 152 34.27 -16.48 -36.41
N PRO A 153 35.43 -16.06 -36.97
CA PRO A 153 35.72 -16.12 -38.40
C PRO A 153 35.84 -17.57 -38.92
#